data_AF-A0A7J5VP37-F1
#
_entry.id   AF-A0A7J5VP37-F1
#
_cell.length_a   1.000
_cell.length_b   1.000
_cell.length_c   1.000
_cell.angle_alpha   90.00
_cell.angle_beta   90.00
_cell.angle_gamma   90.00
#
_symmetry.space_group_name_H-M   'P 1'
#
loop_
_entity.id
_entity.type
_entity.pdbx_description
1 polymer ?
#
loop_
_entity_poly.entity_id
_entity_poly.type
_entity_poly.pdbx_seq_one_letter_code
_entity_poly.pdbx_strand_id
1 'polypeptide(L)'
;MKTKQTCPVIADPDNVSPLSEHLVWMVEKCTACGICQKECAFLRKYGQPKEIAQSYDPNLDSGMAFECSLCKLCTEVCPFKLDPAAMFLEMRRDAVRQGKGDFPQHRAIRNYEKQGFSSLFSYYGLPHGCDTVFFPGCGLPGTRPDKVIKLFTHLQKSIPALGIVLDCCTKPSHDLGDQIFFKTMFFELKNYLLEKGVTKIIVACPNCYKVFRQYGGELTVTTAYEALLQTDLPATGLISGTVTVHDPCAIRFEESIHDAARDLLSRKGLQVEEMKHHRRQTICCGEGGSVGFLAPELSQEWSGIRKIEADGRTTLTYCSGCANYLNPVTPTFHLLDLFFEPEATITGKAKVSRSPFTYLNRLKLKRYFRKHLDPAISRERPKNLDTRPSKGSLLKRIAIIILLIGAIIGARAANLEQYLDQDKLRQLIQGYGALGPLVFMGLYAITPCLFLPGLPFTIAAGILFGPFWGVVYAICGATMGATLAFLLGRYAGRDWVKQKLSGPRWKQLDQEVEKHGWKVVAFTRLIPLFPYNLLNFAFGLTGVKLLHYIVASFIFMLPACIAYILLSSSLLEALKGRISPAFIVGLLAVIMVSSIPFFYNRYKKKKDNKS
;
A
#
# COMPACT_ATOMS: atom_id res chain seq x y z
N MET A 1 44.76 -23.90 -10.11
CA MET A 1 43.83 -22.80 -9.78
C MET A 1 42.78 -22.71 -10.88
N LYS A 2 41.58 -23.27 -10.70
CA LYS A 2 40.47 -23.08 -11.65
C LYS A 2 39.95 -21.66 -11.46
N THR A 3 40.10 -20.83 -12.48
CA THR A 3 39.45 -19.51 -12.60
C THR A 3 37.99 -19.62 -12.18
N LYS A 4 37.58 -18.91 -11.13
CA LYS A 4 36.17 -18.74 -10.76
C LYS A 4 35.48 -18.07 -11.95
N GLN A 5 34.83 -18.85 -12.82
CA GLN A 5 33.95 -18.31 -13.86
C GLN A 5 32.77 -17.65 -13.14
N THR A 6 32.85 -16.34 -12.95
CA THR A 6 31.75 -15.52 -12.49
C THR A 6 30.64 -15.58 -13.55
N CYS A 7 29.38 -15.58 -13.11
CA CYS A 7 28.23 -15.34 -13.97
C CYS A 7 28.54 -14.18 -14.95
N PRO A 8 28.20 -14.25 -16.25
CA PRO A 8 28.08 -13.01 -17.01
C PRO A 8 27.11 -12.13 -16.21
N VAL A 9 27.23 -10.81 -16.26
CA VAL A 9 26.36 -9.86 -15.52
C VAL A 9 26.67 -9.82 -14.00
N ILE A 10 27.30 -8.79 -13.41
CA ILE A 10 27.14 -7.34 -13.58
C ILE A 10 28.55 -6.74 -13.37
N ALA A 11 29.30 -6.47 -14.44
CA ALA A 11 30.54 -5.69 -14.33
C ALA A 11 30.26 -4.18 -14.45
N ASP A 12 29.18 -3.82 -15.14
CA ASP A 12 28.78 -2.44 -15.38
C ASP A 12 27.27 -2.24 -15.08
N PRO A 13 26.90 -1.39 -14.10
CA PRO A 13 25.51 -1.00 -13.87
C PRO A 13 24.86 -0.29 -15.07
N ASP A 14 25.69 0.19 -16.00
CA ASP A 14 25.28 0.85 -17.24
C ASP A 14 25.10 -0.08 -18.43
N ASN A 15 25.73 -1.25 -18.41
CA ASN A 15 25.60 -2.28 -19.44
C ASN A 15 25.10 -3.61 -18.83
N VAL A 16 23.78 -3.72 -18.69
CA VAL A 16 23.12 -4.93 -18.22
C VAL A 16 22.99 -5.91 -19.38
N SER A 17 23.60 -7.08 -19.25
CA SER A 17 23.46 -8.16 -20.24
C SER A 17 22.00 -8.52 -20.50
N PRO A 18 21.65 -8.88 -21.74
CA PRO A 18 20.32 -9.36 -22.10
C PRO A 18 19.84 -10.55 -21.25
N LEU A 19 18.52 -10.64 -21.05
CA LEU A 19 17.88 -11.78 -20.38
C LEU A 19 18.27 -13.13 -21.02
N SER A 20 18.46 -13.18 -22.34
CA SER A 20 18.89 -14.40 -23.05
C SER A 20 20.21 -14.96 -22.53
N GLU A 21 21.18 -14.11 -22.18
CA GLU A 21 22.46 -14.55 -21.62
C GLU A 21 22.29 -15.16 -20.23
N HIS A 22 21.46 -14.55 -19.39
CA HIS A 22 21.14 -15.11 -18.07
C HIS A 22 20.44 -16.47 -18.16
N LEU A 23 19.50 -16.62 -19.09
CA LEU A 23 18.78 -17.87 -19.32
C LEU A 23 19.75 -18.96 -19.77
N VAL A 24 20.51 -18.73 -20.85
CA VAL A 24 21.49 -19.69 -21.38
C VAL A 24 22.50 -20.08 -20.30
N TRP A 25 23.05 -19.10 -19.58
CA TRP A 25 23.99 -19.37 -18.50
C TRP A 25 23.38 -20.24 -17.40
N MET A 26 22.13 -19.97 -17.00
CA MET A 26 21.44 -20.77 -16.00
C MET A 26 21.21 -22.20 -16.49
N VAL A 27 20.82 -22.40 -17.75
CA VAL A 27 20.61 -23.72 -18.35
C VAL A 27 21.91 -24.52 -18.41
N GLU A 28 23.01 -23.89 -18.84
CA GLU A 28 24.30 -24.55 -19.02
C GLU A 28 25.00 -24.87 -17.71
N LYS A 29 24.97 -23.94 -16.75
CA LYS A 29 25.81 -24.04 -15.54
C LYS A 29 25.06 -24.59 -14.33
N CYS A 30 23.73 -24.50 -14.28
CA CYS A 30 22.99 -25.07 -13.18
C CYS A 30 22.90 -26.59 -13.32
N THR A 31 23.33 -27.31 -12.28
CA THR A 31 23.27 -28.77 -12.22
C THR A 31 21.93 -29.31 -11.74
N ALA A 32 20.96 -28.43 -11.43
CA ALA A 32 19.67 -28.83 -10.87
C ALA A 32 19.81 -29.70 -9.59
N CYS A 33 20.73 -29.30 -8.68
CA CYS A 33 21.00 -30.01 -7.43
C CYS A 33 19.95 -29.79 -6.31
N GLY A 34 18.95 -28.93 -6.50
CA GLY A 34 17.89 -28.68 -5.50
C GLY A 34 18.26 -27.91 -4.22
N ILE A 35 19.54 -27.59 -3.95
CA ILE A 35 19.94 -26.93 -2.69
C ILE A 35 19.23 -25.58 -2.49
N CYS A 36 19.26 -24.71 -3.50
CA CYS A 36 18.59 -23.42 -3.42
C CYS A 36 17.05 -23.54 -3.36
N GLN A 37 16.49 -24.61 -3.93
CA GLN A 37 15.07 -24.91 -3.87
C GLN A 37 14.65 -25.26 -2.44
N LYS A 38 15.42 -26.12 -1.76
CA LYS A 38 15.17 -26.51 -0.37
C LYS A 38 15.08 -25.32 0.56
N GLU A 39 15.92 -24.30 0.36
CA GLU A 39 16.01 -23.12 1.22
C GLU A 39 15.05 -21.97 0.83
N CYS A 40 14.37 -22.04 -0.33
CA CYS A 40 13.63 -20.90 -0.87
C CYS A 40 12.15 -21.20 -1.13
N ALA A 41 11.26 -20.53 -0.39
CA ALA A 41 9.80 -20.65 -0.55
C ALA A 41 9.33 -20.47 -2.01
N PHE A 42 9.88 -19.46 -2.70
CA PHE A 42 9.57 -19.19 -4.10
C PHE A 42 10.00 -20.35 -5.02
N LEU A 43 11.22 -20.87 -4.88
CA LEU A 43 11.70 -21.97 -5.73
C LEU A 43 11.01 -23.30 -5.37
N ARG A 44 10.59 -23.53 -4.12
CA ARG A 44 9.73 -24.68 -3.79
C ARG A 44 8.41 -24.64 -4.55
N LYS A 45 7.83 -23.45 -4.74
CA LYS A 45 6.59 -23.24 -5.50
C LYS A 45 6.78 -23.42 -7.02
N TYR A 46 7.87 -22.89 -7.58
CA TYR A 46 8.03 -22.77 -9.04
C TYR A 46 9.03 -23.73 -9.69
N GLY A 47 9.82 -24.47 -8.92
CA GLY A 47 10.83 -25.38 -9.45
C GLY A 47 12.25 -24.82 -9.40
N GLN A 48 13.17 -25.55 -10.02
CA GLN A 48 14.59 -25.23 -9.96
C GLN A 48 14.95 -24.11 -10.96
N PRO A 49 15.96 -23.27 -10.69
CA PRO A 49 16.37 -22.22 -11.60
C PRO A 49 16.68 -22.68 -13.03
N LYS A 50 17.22 -23.90 -13.20
CA LYS A 50 17.51 -24.49 -14.51
C LYS A 50 16.22 -24.71 -15.31
N GLU A 51 15.25 -25.37 -14.69
CA GLU A 51 13.96 -25.72 -15.30
C GLU A 51 13.20 -24.45 -15.68
N ILE A 52 13.16 -23.48 -14.76
CA ILE A 52 12.54 -22.17 -14.99
C ILE A 52 13.21 -21.45 -16.18
N ALA A 53 14.54 -21.50 -16.29
CA ALA A 53 15.25 -20.90 -17.41
C ALA A 53 14.97 -21.61 -18.75
N GLN A 54 14.81 -22.94 -18.74
CA GLN A 54 14.51 -23.74 -19.93
C GLN A 54 13.08 -23.53 -20.44
N SER A 55 12.11 -23.35 -19.54
CA SER A 55 10.69 -23.22 -19.88
C SER A 55 10.21 -21.77 -19.97
N TYR A 56 11.10 -20.79 -19.81
CA TYR A 56 10.71 -19.38 -19.77
C TYR A 56 10.10 -18.93 -21.11
N ASP A 57 8.81 -18.58 -21.08
CA ASP A 57 8.12 -17.91 -22.18
C ASP A 57 7.61 -16.54 -21.72
N PRO A 58 8.12 -15.42 -22.27
CA PRO A 58 7.70 -14.08 -21.90
C PRO A 58 6.23 -13.76 -22.25
N ASN A 59 5.56 -14.58 -23.07
CA ASN A 59 4.14 -14.43 -23.38
C ASN A 59 3.23 -15.09 -22.35
N LEU A 60 3.72 -16.12 -21.65
CA LEU A 60 2.94 -16.88 -20.68
C LEU A 60 3.28 -16.45 -19.23
N ASP A 61 4.53 -16.08 -18.95
CA ASP A 61 5.04 -15.83 -17.60
C ASP A 61 5.41 -14.37 -17.33
N SER A 62 4.39 -13.50 -17.21
CA SER A 62 4.61 -12.09 -16.85
C SER A 62 4.71 -11.85 -15.33
N GLY A 63 4.09 -12.71 -14.49
CA GLY A 63 3.93 -12.48 -13.06
C GLY A 63 4.93 -13.19 -12.15
N MET A 64 5.36 -14.40 -12.50
CA MET A 64 6.13 -15.29 -11.61
C MET A 64 7.43 -14.65 -11.10
N ALA A 65 8.21 -13.99 -11.96
CA ALA A 65 9.42 -13.30 -11.53
C ALA A 65 9.16 -12.21 -10.47
N PHE A 66 7.96 -11.61 -10.45
CA PHE A 66 7.55 -10.59 -9.47
C PHE A 66 7.19 -11.18 -8.10
N GLU A 67 7.06 -12.50 -7.98
CA GLU A 67 6.86 -13.20 -6.71
C GLU A 67 8.19 -13.58 -6.01
N CYS A 68 9.34 -13.41 -6.68
CA CYS A 68 10.66 -13.63 -6.08
C CYS A 68 11.09 -12.46 -5.17
N SER A 69 11.58 -12.68 -3.96
CA SER A 69 11.98 -11.55 -3.09
C SER A 69 13.29 -10.85 -3.49
N LEU A 70 14.00 -11.36 -4.51
CA LEU A 70 15.32 -10.88 -4.93
C LEU A 70 16.35 -10.82 -3.78
N CYS A 71 16.20 -11.71 -2.78
CA CYS A 71 16.98 -11.69 -1.54
C CYS A 71 18.37 -12.31 -1.66
N LYS A 72 18.69 -12.91 -2.82
CA LYS A 72 19.95 -13.60 -3.15
C LYS A 72 20.35 -14.76 -2.21
N LEU A 73 19.41 -15.34 -1.46
CA LEU A 73 19.69 -16.55 -0.68
C LEU A 73 20.09 -17.71 -1.59
N CYS A 74 19.38 -17.89 -2.71
CA CYS A 74 19.69 -18.89 -3.72
C CYS A 74 21.12 -18.75 -4.28
N THR A 75 21.60 -17.52 -4.44
CA THR A 75 22.97 -17.20 -4.88
C THR A 75 24.00 -17.63 -3.83
N GLU A 76 23.73 -17.37 -2.55
CA GLU A 76 24.67 -17.71 -1.48
C GLU A 76 24.82 -19.23 -1.31
N VAL A 77 23.70 -19.95 -1.28
CA VAL A 77 23.68 -21.41 -1.05
C VAL A 77 24.04 -22.23 -2.30
N CYS A 78 24.16 -21.58 -3.47
CA CYS A 78 24.55 -22.27 -4.69
C CYS A 78 26.03 -22.71 -4.64
N PRO A 79 26.35 -24.01 -4.79
CA PRO A 79 27.73 -24.49 -4.77
C PRO A 79 28.55 -23.99 -5.97
N PHE A 80 27.88 -23.64 -7.07
CA PHE A 80 28.48 -23.08 -8.28
C PHE A 80 28.42 -21.55 -8.32
N LYS A 81 27.92 -20.90 -7.25
CA LYS A 81 27.79 -19.43 -7.13
C LYS A 81 27.07 -18.77 -8.33
N LEU A 82 26.07 -19.46 -8.87
CA LEU A 82 25.15 -18.88 -9.85
C LEU A 82 24.25 -17.84 -9.18
N ASP A 83 23.75 -16.87 -9.94
CA ASP A 83 22.86 -15.81 -9.43
C ASP A 83 21.44 -15.89 -10.03
N PRO A 84 20.58 -16.83 -9.58
CA PRO A 84 19.18 -16.88 -10.01
C PRO A 84 18.42 -15.57 -9.74
N ALA A 85 18.75 -14.84 -8.67
CA ALA A 85 18.09 -13.58 -8.36
C ALA A 85 18.37 -12.50 -9.42
N ALA A 86 19.57 -12.49 -10.03
CA ALA A 86 19.86 -11.61 -11.16
C ALA A 86 19.01 -11.97 -12.39
N MET A 87 18.90 -13.28 -12.71
CA MET A 87 18.02 -13.76 -13.78
C MET A 87 16.56 -13.32 -13.57
N PHE A 88 16.01 -13.47 -12.35
CA PHE A 88 14.65 -13.03 -12.05
C PHE A 88 14.48 -11.50 -12.13
N LEU A 89 15.50 -10.71 -11.78
CA LEU A 89 15.45 -9.27 -11.96
C LEU A 89 15.40 -8.90 -13.46
N GLU A 90 16.17 -9.59 -14.31
CA GLU A 90 16.08 -9.38 -15.76
C GLU A 90 14.75 -9.80 -16.35
N MET A 91 14.14 -10.88 -15.86
CA MET A 91 12.77 -11.26 -16.25
C MET A 91 11.77 -10.15 -15.92
N ARG A 92 11.90 -9.47 -14.76
CA ARG A 92 11.06 -8.31 -14.43
C ARG A 92 11.31 -7.14 -15.38
N ARG A 93 12.57 -6.83 -15.67
CA ARG A 93 12.97 -5.73 -16.58
C ARG A 93 12.43 -5.97 -17.99
N ASP A 94 12.53 -7.20 -18.47
CA ASP A 94 11.99 -7.60 -19.77
C ASP A 94 10.46 -7.49 -19.81
N ALA A 95 9.77 -7.99 -18.79
CA ALA A 95 8.32 -7.84 -18.67
C ALA A 95 7.87 -6.36 -18.65
N VAL A 96 8.60 -5.48 -17.95
CA VAL A 96 8.31 -4.03 -17.98
C VAL A 96 8.56 -3.44 -19.36
N ARG A 97 9.66 -3.78 -20.05
CA ARG A 97 9.95 -3.33 -21.42
C ARG A 97 8.85 -3.73 -22.41
N GLN A 98 8.25 -4.91 -22.23
CA GLN A 98 7.13 -5.40 -23.03
C GLN A 98 5.76 -4.84 -22.61
N GLY A 99 5.70 -3.96 -21.60
CA GLY A 99 4.44 -3.41 -21.07
C GLY A 99 3.61 -4.40 -20.25
N LYS A 100 4.17 -5.54 -19.87
CA LYS A 100 3.52 -6.63 -19.10
C LYS A 100 3.84 -6.59 -17.60
N GLY A 101 4.79 -5.76 -17.16
CA GLY A 101 5.26 -5.67 -15.77
C GLY A 101 4.52 -4.66 -14.87
N ASP A 102 3.49 -3.96 -15.35
CA ASP A 102 2.72 -3.00 -14.54
C ASP A 102 1.50 -3.67 -13.87
N PHE A 103 1.68 -4.11 -12.63
CA PHE A 103 0.62 -4.72 -11.84
C PHE A 103 -0.13 -3.67 -11.00
N PRO A 104 -1.48 -3.63 -11.05
CA PRO A 104 -2.29 -2.74 -10.20
C PRO A 104 -2.01 -2.86 -8.70
N GLN A 105 -1.61 -4.04 -8.24
CA GLN A 105 -1.26 -4.36 -6.87
C GLN A 105 -0.03 -3.55 -6.38
N HIS A 106 0.91 -3.25 -7.27
CA HIS A 106 2.09 -2.42 -6.97
C HIS A 106 1.79 -0.92 -6.88
N ARG A 107 0.54 -0.48 -7.13
CA ARG A 107 0.17 0.93 -7.05
C ARG A 107 0.50 1.55 -5.68
N ALA A 108 0.31 0.80 -4.59
CA ALA A 108 0.60 1.30 -3.25
C ALA A 108 2.08 1.63 -3.06
N ILE A 109 2.99 0.72 -3.44
CA ILE A 109 4.43 0.94 -3.32
C ILE A 109 4.93 2.00 -4.31
N ARG A 110 4.42 2.02 -5.55
CA ARG A 110 4.74 3.06 -6.53
C ARG A 110 4.32 4.46 -6.06
N ASN A 111 3.15 4.58 -5.42
CA ASN A 111 2.69 5.84 -4.83
C ASN A 111 3.53 6.26 -3.62
N TYR A 112 3.91 5.31 -2.75
CA TYR A 112 4.79 5.58 -1.62
C TYR A 112 6.14 6.11 -2.09
N GLU A 113 6.73 5.49 -3.11
CA GLU A 113 7.97 5.93 -3.75
C GLU A 113 7.80 7.32 -4.37
N LYS A 114 6.72 7.54 -5.14
CA LYS A 114 6.38 8.84 -5.73
C LYS A 114 6.31 9.97 -4.72
N GLN A 115 5.69 9.71 -3.58
CA GLN A 115 5.66 10.67 -2.49
C GLN A 115 7.05 10.85 -1.88
N GLY A 116 7.80 9.77 -1.68
CA GLY A 116 9.15 9.79 -1.10
C GLY A 116 10.11 10.78 -1.76
N PHE A 117 10.03 10.93 -3.09
CA PHE A 117 10.87 11.86 -3.84
C PHE A 117 10.17 13.16 -4.28
N SER A 118 8.91 13.37 -3.90
CA SER A 118 8.18 14.59 -4.25
C SER A 118 8.85 15.83 -3.65
N SER A 119 8.70 17.00 -4.28
CA SER A 119 9.14 18.28 -3.71
C SER A 119 8.62 18.52 -2.29
N LEU A 120 7.42 18.03 -1.97
CA LEU A 120 6.84 18.14 -0.64
C LEU A 120 7.70 17.47 0.45
N PHE A 121 8.22 16.26 0.19
CA PHE A 121 8.95 15.47 1.19
C PHE A 121 10.46 15.49 1.01
N SER A 122 10.95 15.79 -0.20
CA SER A 122 12.38 15.87 -0.48
C SER A 122 12.99 17.15 0.06
N TYR A 123 14.23 17.06 0.54
CA TYR A 123 15.02 18.20 0.99
C TYR A 123 16.51 17.86 1.00
N TYR A 124 17.30 18.75 0.43
CA TYR A 124 18.75 18.69 0.38
C TYR A 124 19.23 19.92 1.11
N GLY A 125 19.99 19.74 2.18
CA GLY A 125 20.63 20.84 2.91
C GLY A 125 22.11 20.53 3.05
N LEU A 126 22.94 21.32 2.37
CA LEU A 126 24.39 21.15 2.31
C LEU A 126 25.05 22.39 2.94
N PRO A 127 25.69 22.25 4.11
CA PRO A 127 26.47 23.34 4.73
C PRO A 127 27.67 23.79 3.87
N HIS A 128 28.30 24.90 4.25
CA HIS A 128 29.54 25.34 3.61
C HIS A 128 30.64 24.28 3.79
N GLY A 129 31.34 23.93 2.71
CA GLY A 129 32.38 22.88 2.75
C GLY A 129 31.84 21.44 2.88
N CYS A 130 30.57 21.20 2.59
CA CYS A 130 29.95 19.87 2.69
C CYS A 130 30.50 18.89 1.62
N ASP A 131 31.30 17.90 2.03
CA ASP A 131 31.74 16.77 1.19
C ASP A 131 30.97 15.47 1.49
N THR A 132 30.25 15.44 2.62
CA THR A 132 29.61 14.24 3.19
C THR A 132 28.15 14.53 3.50
N VAL A 133 27.24 13.65 3.05
CA VAL A 133 25.80 13.77 3.38
C VAL A 133 25.26 12.55 4.10
N PHE A 134 24.38 12.78 5.07
CA PHE A 134 23.58 11.76 5.69
C PHE A 134 22.28 11.53 4.90
N PHE A 135 22.05 10.28 4.50
CA PHE A 135 20.89 9.82 3.76
C PHE A 135 20.12 8.76 4.59
N PRO A 136 19.10 9.16 5.36
CA PRO A 136 18.37 8.24 6.24
C PRO A 136 17.49 7.22 5.50
N GLY A 137 17.36 7.36 4.18
CA GLY A 137 16.38 6.61 3.39
C GLY A 137 14.96 7.16 3.54
N CYS A 138 13.99 6.50 2.91
CA CYS A 138 12.61 7.01 2.90
C CYS A 138 11.79 6.55 4.13
N GLY A 139 12.03 5.35 4.67
CA GLY A 139 11.22 4.78 5.76
C GLY A 139 11.44 5.41 7.14
N LEU A 140 12.70 5.62 7.52
CA LEU A 140 13.07 6.17 8.83
C LEU A 140 12.50 7.58 9.08
N PRO A 141 12.55 8.54 8.14
CA PRO A 141 11.93 9.85 8.29
C PRO A 141 10.45 9.86 8.69
N GLY A 142 9.70 8.83 8.28
CA GLY A 142 8.28 8.72 8.66
C GLY A 142 8.05 7.94 9.95
N THR A 143 8.77 6.84 10.13
CA THR A 143 8.52 5.91 11.24
C THR A 143 9.23 6.32 12.54
N ARG A 144 10.41 6.94 12.43
CA ARG A 144 11.35 7.25 13.51
C ARG A 144 12.01 8.64 13.31
N PRO A 145 11.24 9.73 13.07
CA PRO A 145 11.81 11.05 12.75
C PRO A 145 12.79 11.55 13.81
N ASP A 146 12.48 11.39 15.09
CA ASP A 146 13.33 11.86 16.19
C ASP A 146 14.67 11.11 16.24
N LYS A 147 14.68 9.83 15.85
CA LYS A 147 15.92 9.04 15.77
C LYS A 147 16.80 9.51 14.61
N VAL A 148 16.20 9.96 13.51
CA VAL A 148 16.93 10.55 12.39
C VAL A 148 17.62 11.85 12.83
N ILE A 149 16.92 12.70 13.59
CA ILE A 149 17.50 13.93 14.15
C ILE A 149 18.64 13.60 15.10
N LYS A 150 18.40 12.73 16.09
CA LYS A 150 19.42 12.35 17.09
C LYS A 150 20.67 11.74 16.45
N LEU A 151 20.50 10.88 15.45
CA LEU A 151 21.61 10.30 14.71
C LEU A 151 22.38 11.35 13.90
N PHE A 152 21.68 12.24 13.17
CA PHE A 152 22.32 13.32 12.43
C PHE A 152 23.14 14.21 13.35
N THR A 153 22.55 14.71 14.44
CA THR A 153 23.24 15.58 15.41
C THR A 153 24.42 14.87 16.07
N HIS A 154 24.32 13.56 16.31
CA HIS A 154 25.43 12.78 16.84
C HIS A 154 26.60 12.69 15.85
N LEU A 155 26.32 12.34 14.59
CA LEU A 155 27.33 12.28 13.53
C LEU A 155 27.96 13.64 13.24
N GLN A 156 27.19 14.72 13.36
CA GLN A 156 27.68 16.08 13.13
C GLN A 156 28.77 16.52 14.12
N LYS A 157 28.88 15.88 15.30
CA LYS A 157 29.98 16.13 16.24
C LYS A 157 31.34 15.79 15.66
N SER A 158 31.41 14.73 14.85
CA SER A 158 32.64 14.29 14.17
C SER A 158 32.75 14.83 12.75
N ILE A 159 31.64 15.24 12.14
CA ILE A 159 31.56 15.78 10.78
C ILE A 159 30.80 17.12 10.82
N PRO A 160 31.45 18.24 11.19
CA PRO A 160 30.74 19.51 11.40
C PRO A 160 29.94 20.01 10.19
N ALA A 161 30.49 19.80 8.97
CA ALA A 161 29.87 20.18 7.69
C ALA A 161 28.93 19.09 7.10
N LEU A 162 28.45 18.14 7.91
CA LEU A 162 27.57 17.07 7.46
C LEU A 162 26.26 17.63 6.87
N GLY A 163 26.00 17.29 5.61
CA GLY A 163 24.74 17.61 4.95
C GLY A 163 23.64 16.59 5.24
N ILE A 164 22.39 16.95 4.99
CA ILE A 164 21.23 16.05 5.07
C ILE A 164 20.54 15.95 3.71
N VAL A 165 20.22 14.74 3.30
CA VAL A 165 19.40 14.48 2.10
C VAL A 165 18.21 13.61 2.49
N LEU A 166 17.05 14.24 2.58
CA LEU A 166 15.77 13.55 2.69
C LEU A 166 15.27 13.25 1.27
N ASP A 167 15.41 12.02 0.80
CA ASP A 167 14.90 11.59 -0.50
C ASP A 167 14.69 10.07 -0.56
N CYS A 168 14.21 9.57 -1.70
CA CYS A 168 14.12 8.15 -2.03
C CYS A 168 15.25 7.74 -2.99
N CYS A 169 15.88 6.60 -2.70
CA CYS A 169 16.85 5.94 -3.59
C CYS A 169 16.20 5.20 -4.77
N THR A 170 14.86 5.21 -4.87
CA THR A 170 14.10 4.59 -5.98
C THR A 170 14.31 3.07 -6.11
N LYS A 171 14.73 2.41 -5.02
CA LYS A 171 14.86 0.94 -4.98
C LYS A 171 13.57 0.20 -5.37
N PRO A 172 12.36 0.59 -4.93
CA PRO A 172 11.15 -0.12 -5.32
C PRO A 172 10.98 -0.24 -6.83
N SER A 173 11.17 0.85 -7.59
CA SER A 173 11.11 0.80 -9.06
C SER A 173 12.23 -0.03 -9.66
N HIS A 174 13.45 0.02 -9.11
CA HIS A 174 14.53 -0.87 -9.51
C HIS A 174 14.14 -2.35 -9.38
N ASP A 175 13.64 -2.75 -8.21
CA ASP A 175 13.27 -4.14 -7.94
C ASP A 175 12.03 -4.58 -8.70
N LEU A 176 11.15 -3.65 -9.10
CA LEU A 176 10.02 -3.91 -9.99
C LEU A 176 10.43 -3.96 -11.47
N GLY A 177 11.72 -3.85 -11.81
CA GLY A 177 12.22 -3.91 -13.18
C GLY A 177 12.03 -2.64 -14.00
N ASP A 178 11.57 -1.55 -13.39
CA ASP A 178 11.36 -0.25 -14.04
C ASP A 178 12.69 0.52 -14.15
N GLN A 179 13.62 -0.06 -14.92
CA GLN A 179 15.03 0.35 -14.94
C GLN A 179 15.21 1.75 -15.50
N ILE A 180 14.45 2.13 -16.54
CA ILE A 180 14.51 3.47 -17.15
C ILE A 180 14.12 4.50 -16.09
N PHE A 181 12.97 4.32 -15.44
CA PHE A 181 12.50 5.22 -14.39
C PHE A 181 13.48 5.30 -13.22
N PHE A 182 13.98 4.14 -12.76
CA PHE A 182 14.98 4.07 -11.70
C PHE A 182 16.23 4.89 -12.05
N LYS A 183 16.82 4.68 -13.23
CA LYS A 183 18.02 5.40 -13.67
C LYS A 183 17.76 6.89 -13.76
N THR A 184 16.67 7.31 -14.41
CA THR A 184 16.29 8.74 -14.52
C THR A 184 16.25 9.41 -13.15
N MET A 185 15.56 8.80 -12.19
CA MET A 185 15.45 9.38 -10.85
C MET A 185 16.77 9.32 -10.09
N PHE A 186 17.38 8.15 -9.97
CA PHE A 186 18.55 7.97 -9.12
C PHE A 186 19.78 8.72 -9.65
N PHE A 187 19.99 8.76 -10.97
CA PHE A 187 21.14 9.44 -11.56
C PHE A 187 21.02 10.96 -11.45
N GLU A 188 19.81 11.53 -11.52
CA GLU A 188 19.61 12.94 -11.23
C GLU A 188 20.06 13.30 -9.81
N LEU A 189 19.68 12.50 -8.82
CA LEU A 189 20.10 12.69 -7.43
C LEU A 189 21.61 12.56 -7.30
N LYS A 190 22.19 11.49 -7.84
CA LYS A 190 23.63 11.19 -7.77
C LYS A 190 24.45 12.31 -8.39
N ASN A 191 24.14 12.66 -9.63
CA ASN A 191 24.90 13.64 -10.41
C ASN A 191 24.84 15.01 -9.76
N TYR A 192 23.68 15.41 -9.23
CA TYR A 192 23.58 16.66 -8.49
C TYR A 192 24.49 16.69 -7.26
N LEU A 193 24.53 15.61 -6.47
CA LEU A 193 25.38 15.55 -5.28
C LEU A 193 26.87 15.68 -5.66
N LEU A 194 27.32 14.96 -6.69
CA LEU A 194 28.67 15.05 -7.21
C LEU A 194 29.00 16.47 -7.73
N GLU A 195 28.08 17.08 -8.49
CA GLU A 195 28.24 18.46 -8.99
C GLU A 195 28.38 19.49 -7.85
N LYS A 196 27.78 19.23 -6.68
CA LYS A 196 27.89 20.09 -5.50
C LYS A 196 29.06 19.71 -4.59
N GLY A 197 29.97 18.86 -5.04
CA GLY A 197 31.19 18.49 -4.30
C GLY A 197 31.01 17.42 -3.24
N VAL A 198 29.83 16.77 -3.17
CA VAL A 198 29.61 15.64 -2.26
C VAL A 198 30.31 14.41 -2.81
N THR A 199 31.22 13.84 -2.03
CA THR A 199 32.01 12.64 -2.39
C THR A 199 31.68 11.45 -1.50
N LYS A 200 31.09 11.67 -0.32
CA LYS A 200 30.77 10.64 0.67
C LYS A 200 29.29 10.65 1.04
N ILE A 201 28.73 9.46 1.23
CA ILE A 201 27.35 9.30 1.68
C ILE A 201 27.26 8.32 2.84
N ILE A 202 26.65 8.78 3.93
CA ILE A 202 26.35 7.94 5.10
C ILE A 202 24.89 7.52 5.02
N VAL A 203 24.62 6.23 4.92
CA VAL A 203 23.26 5.69 4.77
C VAL A 203 22.78 4.97 6.03
N ALA A 204 21.56 5.23 6.49
CA ALA A 204 20.94 4.45 7.59
C ALA A 204 20.03 3.32 7.09
N CYS A 205 19.99 3.07 5.78
CA CYS A 205 19.11 2.09 5.17
C CYS A 205 19.92 1.14 4.28
N PRO A 206 19.93 -0.17 4.55
CA PRO A 206 20.66 -1.18 3.76
C PRO A 206 20.23 -1.22 2.30
N ASN A 207 18.96 -0.93 2.04
CA ASN A 207 18.42 -0.80 0.70
C ASN A 207 19.05 0.39 -0.05
N CYS A 208 19.28 1.51 0.64
CA CYS A 208 19.98 2.67 0.07
C CYS A 208 21.46 2.34 -0.11
N TYR A 209 22.10 1.66 0.84
CA TYR A 209 23.49 1.19 0.69
C TYR A 209 23.65 0.38 -0.59
N LYS A 210 22.81 -0.65 -0.81
CA LYS A 210 22.85 -1.47 -2.03
C LYS A 210 22.77 -0.62 -3.29
N VAL A 211 21.84 0.33 -3.34
CA VAL A 211 21.64 1.19 -4.52
C VAL A 211 22.84 2.11 -4.74
N PHE A 212 23.31 2.83 -3.72
CA PHE A 212 24.46 3.72 -3.85
C PHE A 212 25.75 2.94 -4.13
N ARG A 213 25.95 1.79 -3.51
CA ARG A 213 27.15 0.97 -3.76
C ARG A 213 27.19 0.47 -5.19
N GLN A 214 26.05 0.08 -5.75
CA GLN A 214 25.95 -0.45 -7.10
C GLN A 214 25.93 0.65 -8.17
N TYR A 215 25.27 1.77 -7.93
CA TYR A 215 24.98 2.78 -8.98
C TYR A 215 25.55 4.17 -8.67
N GLY A 216 26.19 4.37 -7.51
CA GLY A 216 26.67 5.66 -7.01
C GLY A 216 27.96 6.17 -7.65
N GLY A 217 28.62 5.35 -8.47
CA GLY A 217 29.84 5.74 -9.19
C GLY A 217 30.97 6.11 -8.21
N GLU A 218 31.41 7.36 -8.28
CA GLU A 218 32.51 7.92 -7.48
C GLU A 218 32.15 8.16 -6.00
N LEU A 219 30.87 8.07 -5.63
CA LEU A 219 30.46 8.23 -4.24
C LEU A 219 30.99 7.10 -3.36
N THR A 220 31.71 7.48 -2.30
CA THR A 220 32.06 6.55 -1.23
C THR A 220 30.85 6.36 -0.30
N VAL A 221 30.45 5.12 -0.06
CA VAL A 221 29.23 4.78 0.68
C VAL A 221 29.60 4.06 1.97
N THR A 222 29.12 4.57 3.11
CA THR A 222 29.31 3.95 4.42
C THR A 222 27.97 3.90 5.13
N THR A 223 27.73 2.89 5.97
CA THR A 223 26.51 2.86 6.77
C THR A 223 26.62 3.74 8.01
N ALA A 224 25.48 4.19 8.53
CA ALA A 224 25.43 4.89 9.80
C ALA A 224 25.95 4.02 10.98
N TYR A 225 25.93 2.69 10.83
CA TYR A 225 26.35 1.76 11.87
C TYR A 225 27.88 1.65 11.91
N GLU A 226 28.52 1.55 10.75
CA GLU A 226 29.98 1.66 10.66
C GLU A 226 30.45 3.03 11.12
N ALA A 227 29.75 4.11 10.75
CA ALA A 227 30.07 5.46 11.21
C ALA A 227 29.94 5.60 12.74
N LEU A 228 28.90 5.02 13.35
CA LEU A 228 28.72 5.04 14.80
C LEU A 228 29.84 4.32 15.55
N LEU A 229 30.43 3.27 14.98
CA LEU A 229 31.56 2.57 15.61
C LEU A 229 32.81 3.43 15.76
N GLN A 230 32.97 4.43 14.89
CA GLN A 230 34.09 5.38 14.92
C GLN A 230 33.86 6.54 15.89
N THR A 231 32.75 6.53 16.63
CA THR A 231 32.38 7.58 17.60
C THR A 231 32.09 6.96 18.95
N ASP A 232 32.09 7.78 20.01
CA ASP A 232 31.47 7.38 21.26
C ASP A 232 29.98 7.11 21.04
N LEU A 233 29.45 6.06 21.66
CA LEU A 233 28.02 5.76 21.55
C LEU A 233 27.18 6.83 22.26
N PRO A 234 25.93 7.07 21.82
CA PRO A 234 25.00 7.92 22.55
C PRO A 234 24.91 7.52 24.04
N ALA A 235 25.07 8.51 24.92
CA ALA A 235 25.07 8.35 26.38
C ALA A 235 23.65 8.05 26.92
N THR A 236 23.16 6.85 26.65
CA THR A 236 21.82 6.37 27.02
C THR A 236 21.85 5.19 28.00
N GLY A 237 22.98 4.98 28.68
CA GLY A 237 23.22 3.81 29.52
C GLY A 237 23.58 2.54 28.73
N LEU A 238 24.07 1.55 29.47
CA LEU A 238 24.24 0.16 29.06
C LEU A 238 22.99 -0.64 29.44
N ILE A 239 22.70 -1.69 28.69
CA ILE A 239 21.63 -2.63 29.01
C ILE A 239 22.15 -4.05 28.92
N SER A 240 21.80 -4.85 29.92
CA SER A 240 22.07 -6.29 29.96
C SER A 240 20.89 -7.05 29.35
N GLY A 241 21.19 -8.11 28.62
CA GLY A 241 20.18 -9.00 28.06
C GLY A 241 20.67 -9.73 26.82
N THR A 242 19.90 -10.74 26.43
CA THR A 242 20.16 -11.51 25.20
C THR A 242 19.17 -11.07 24.13
N VAL A 243 19.70 -10.77 22.95
CA VAL A 243 18.93 -10.41 21.75
C VAL A 243 19.37 -11.29 20.59
N THR A 244 18.57 -11.31 19.52
CA THR A 244 18.99 -11.89 18.25
C THR A 244 19.01 -10.83 17.14
N VAL A 245 19.68 -11.11 16.02
CA VAL A 245 19.85 -10.17 14.92
C VAL A 245 19.22 -10.71 13.63
N HIS A 246 18.36 -9.90 13.02
CA HIS A 246 17.90 -10.12 11.64
C HIS A 246 18.72 -9.25 10.68
N ASP A 247 19.67 -9.89 9.98
CA ASP A 247 20.45 -9.24 8.93
C ASP A 247 19.59 -8.99 7.67
N PRO A 248 19.48 -7.74 7.17
CA PRO A 248 18.75 -7.40 5.96
C PRO A 248 19.41 -7.97 4.70
N CYS A 249 18.64 -8.73 3.91
CA CYS A 249 19.13 -9.38 2.70
C CYS A 249 19.71 -8.43 1.63
N ALA A 250 19.43 -7.13 1.68
CA ALA A 250 19.97 -6.14 0.75
C ALA A 250 21.50 -6.00 0.83
N ILE A 251 22.10 -6.30 1.99
CA ILE A 251 23.54 -6.20 2.23
C ILE A 251 24.13 -7.52 2.71
N ARG A 252 23.50 -8.64 2.32
CA ARG A 252 23.89 -10.02 2.68
C ARG A 252 25.40 -10.31 2.56
N PHE A 253 26.07 -9.68 1.61
CA PHE A 253 27.48 -9.95 1.31
C PHE A 253 28.44 -8.92 1.94
N GLU A 254 27.92 -7.98 2.74
CA GLU A 254 28.69 -6.92 3.38
C GLU A 254 28.97 -7.29 4.84
N GLU A 255 29.97 -8.16 5.03
CA GLU A 255 30.30 -8.72 6.34
C GLU A 255 30.73 -7.65 7.35
N SER A 256 31.44 -6.59 6.91
CA SER A 256 31.81 -5.46 7.77
C SER A 256 30.60 -4.78 8.42
N ILE A 257 29.48 -4.67 7.71
CA ILE A 257 28.26 -4.05 8.22
C ILE A 257 27.57 -4.99 9.22
N HIS A 258 27.62 -6.31 8.97
CA HIS A 258 27.11 -7.32 9.89
C HIS A 258 27.87 -7.30 11.21
N ASP A 259 29.20 -7.20 11.15
CA ASP A 259 30.08 -7.07 12.31
C ASP A 259 29.81 -5.75 13.03
N ALA A 260 29.69 -4.64 12.28
CA ALA A 260 29.40 -3.34 12.86
C ALA A 260 28.12 -3.35 13.70
N ALA A 261 27.05 -3.97 13.20
CA ALA A 261 25.81 -4.11 13.96
C ALA A 261 26.02 -4.86 15.28
N ARG A 262 26.80 -5.95 15.28
CA ARG A 262 27.04 -6.79 16.47
C ARG A 262 27.97 -6.12 17.47
N ASP A 263 29.03 -5.48 17.00
CA ASP A 263 29.96 -4.72 17.84
C ASP A 263 29.25 -3.59 18.57
N LEU A 264 28.34 -2.88 17.89
CA LEU A 264 27.54 -1.85 18.53
C LEU A 264 26.60 -2.42 19.61
N LEU A 265 26.07 -3.64 19.42
CA LEU A 265 25.25 -4.32 20.43
C LEU A 265 26.09 -4.73 21.64
N SER A 266 27.27 -5.30 21.42
CA SER A 266 28.20 -5.66 22.48
C SER A 266 28.66 -4.44 23.27
N ARG A 267 28.97 -3.32 22.60
CA ARG A 267 29.28 -2.02 23.25
C ARG A 267 28.11 -1.45 24.06
N LYS A 268 26.87 -1.90 23.81
CA LYS A 268 25.68 -1.56 24.62
C LYS A 268 25.42 -2.53 25.76
N GLY A 269 26.25 -3.56 25.95
CA GLY A 269 26.13 -4.54 27.03
C GLY A 269 25.25 -5.75 26.70
N LEU A 270 24.83 -5.90 25.44
CA LEU A 270 23.96 -7.00 25.01
C LEU A 270 24.75 -8.18 24.49
N GLN A 271 24.24 -9.38 24.74
CA GLN A 271 24.71 -10.63 24.14
C GLN A 271 23.85 -10.97 22.92
N VAL A 272 24.50 -11.36 21.83
CA VAL A 272 23.81 -11.76 20.59
C VAL A 272 23.77 -13.27 20.51
N GLU A 273 22.56 -13.83 20.47
CA GLU A 273 22.32 -15.22 20.14
C GLU A 273 21.85 -15.31 18.68
N GLU A 274 22.65 -15.97 17.84
CA GLU A 274 22.38 -16.04 16.41
C GLU A 274 21.23 -17.00 16.09
N MET A 275 20.37 -16.58 15.17
CA MET A 275 19.38 -17.47 14.56
C MET A 275 20.05 -18.45 13.61
N LYS A 276 19.36 -19.56 13.30
CA LYS A 276 19.81 -20.53 12.29
C LYS A 276 20.25 -19.83 10.98
N HIS A 277 19.42 -18.91 10.47
CA HIS A 277 19.77 -18.11 9.31
C HIS A 277 20.17 -16.69 9.70
N HIS A 278 21.47 -16.43 9.68
CA HIS A 278 22.08 -15.14 9.99
C HIS A 278 23.15 -14.78 8.95
N ARG A 279 23.64 -13.53 8.99
CA ARG A 279 24.69 -12.98 8.11
C ARG A 279 24.43 -13.30 6.64
N ARG A 280 25.41 -13.88 5.94
CA ARG A 280 25.31 -14.27 4.53
C ARG A 280 24.17 -15.24 4.25
N GLN A 281 23.72 -16.01 5.24
CA GLN A 281 22.64 -16.99 5.09
C GLN A 281 21.27 -16.48 5.54
N THR A 282 21.15 -15.21 5.97
CA THR A 282 19.88 -14.63 6.42
C THR A 282 18.71 -14.86 5.45
N ILE A 283 17.52 -15.20 5.93
CA ILE A 283 16.33 -15.31 5.07
C ILE A 283 15.67 -13.94 4.83
N CYS A 284 14.79 -13.86 3.82
CA CYS A 284 13.98 -12.67 3.59
C CYS A 284 13.12 -12.35 4.82
N CYS A 285 12.84 -11.07 5.08
CA CYS A 285 11.86 -10.67 6.10
C CYS A 285 10.40 -10.86 5.64
N GLY A 286 10.18 -10.95 4.32
CA GLY A 286 8.87 -10.98 3.67
C GLY A 286 8.55 -9.71 2.86
N GLU A 287 9.21 -8.57 3.13
CA GLU A 287 8.96 -7.33 2.36
C GLU A 287 9.80 -7.20 1.08
N GLY A 288 10.84 -8.03 0.92
CA GLY A 288 11.80 -7.94 -0.18
C GLY A 288 11.16 -8.08 -1.55
N GLY A 289 11.63 -7.28 -2.52
CA GLY A 289 11.17 -7.36 -3.92
C GLY A 289 9.71 -6.94 -4.15
N SER A 290 9.04 -6.34 -3.15
CA SER A 290 7.60 -6.00 -3.19
C SER A 290 6.68 -7.22 -3.32
N VAL A 291 7.16 -8.41 -2.94
CA VAL A 291 6.42 -9.68 -3.14
C VAL A 291 5.06 -9.68 -2.45
N GLY A 292 4.94 -9.08 -1.26
CA GLY A 292 3.69 -9.08 -0.48
C GLY A 292 2.50 -8.40 -1.17
N PHE A 293 2.72 -7.63 -2.24
CA PHE A 293 1.62 -7.05 -3.03
C PHE A 293 1.02 -8.05 -4.02
N LEU A 294 1.80 -9.02 -4.51
CA LEU A 294 1.36 -10.02 -5.49
C LEU A 294 1.12 -11.40 -4.86
N ALA A 295 2.06 -11.84 -4.03
CA ALA A 295 2.07 -13.15 -3.37
C ALA A 295 2.26 -12.96 -1.85
N PRO A 296 1.21 -12.48 -1.13
CA PRO A 296 1.27 -12.32 0.31
C PRO A 296 1.59 -13.63 1.05
N GLU A 297 1.18 -14.78 0.52
CA GLU A 297 1.46 -16.10 1.08
C GLU A 297 2.97 -16.40 1.14
N LEU A 298 3.72 -16.10 0.07
CA LEU A 298 5.18 -16.27 0.06
C LEU A 298 5.87 -15.32 1.05
N SER A 299 5.32 -14.11 1.20
CA SER A 299 5.84 -13.13 2.15
C SER A 299 5.59 -13.55 3.61
N GLN A 300 4.44 -14.18 3.87
CA GLN A 300 4.08 -14.72 5.18
C GLN A 300 4.94 -15.93 5.54
N GLU A 301 5.21 -16.83 4.60
CA GLU A 301 6.06 -18.00 4.81
C GLU A 301 7.46 -17.60 5.32
N TRP A 302 8.08 -16.58 4.70
CA TRP A 302 9.36 -16.04 5.17
C TRP A 302 9.30 -15.53 6.61
N SER A 303 8.29 -14.74 6.95
CA SER A 303 8.11 -14.23 8.30
C SER A 303 7.80 -15.33 9.32
N GLY A 304 7.13 -16.41 8.90
CA GLY A 304 6.85 -17.58 9.73
C GLY A 304 8.13 -18.32 10.11
N ILE A 305 9.02 -18.59 9.14
CA ILE A 305 10.33 -19.18 9.41
C ILE A 305 11.12 -18.29 10.38
N ARG A 306 11.11 -16.97 10.15
CA ARG A 306 11.82 -16.02 11.01
C ARG A 306 11.27 -16.00 12.44
N LYS A 307 9.95 -16.12 12.61
CA LYS A 307 9.31 -16.21 13.93
C LYS A 307 9.80 -17.42 14.72
N ILE A 308 9.89 -18.57 14.05
CA ILE A 308 10.35 -19.84 14.66
C ILE A 308 11.80 -19.69 15.10
N GLU A 309 12.69 -19.18 14.24
CA GLU A 309 14.10 -19.00 14.59
C GLU A 309 14.34 -17.96 15.69
N ALA A 310 13.55 -16.89 15.68
CA ALA A 310 13.62 -15.85 16.70
C ALA A 310 13.21 -16.38 18.07
N ASP A 311 12.39 -17.43 18.14
CA ASP A 311 12.01 -18.15 19.37
C ASP A 311 11.59 -17.23 20.52
N GLY A 312 10.75 -16.23 20.19
CA GLY A 312 10.26 -15.24 21.16
C GLY A 312 11.29 -14.20 21.63
N ARG A 313 12.57 -14.33 21.28
CA ARG A 313 13.62 -13.35 21.61
C ARG A 313 13.39 -12.02 20.90
N THR A 314 13.78 -10.93 21.56
CA THR A 314 13.82 -9.61 20.95
C THR A 314 14.81 -9.61 19.79
N THR A 315 14.29 -9.37 18.59
CA THR A 315 15.06 -9.32 17.34
C THR A 315 15.43 -7.88 17.00
N LEU A 316 16.71 -7.62 16.74
CA LEU A 316 17.18 -6.33 16.26
C LEU A 316 17.55 -6.40 14.78
N THR A 317 17.22 -5.36 14.05
CA THR A 317 17.59 -5.22 12.64
C THR A 317 17.96 -3.78 12.35
N TYR A 318 18.73 -3.58 11.30
CA TYR A 318 19.17 -2.27 10.85
C TYR A 318 18.55 -1.91 9.49
N CYS A 319 17.35 -2.45 9.22
CA CYS A 319 16.50 -2.04 8.10
C CYS A 319 15.10 -1.68 8.62
N SER A 320 14.63 -0.45 8.35
CA SER A 320 13.29 -0.03 8.78
C SER A 320 12.17 -0.87 8.17
N GLY A 321 12.34 -1.34 6.93
CA GLY A 321 11.38 -2.23 6.26
C GLY A 321 11.25 -3.57 6.99
N CYS A 322 12.37 -4.22 7.26
CA CYS A 322 12.41 -5.46 8.05
C CYS A 322 11.80 -5.28 9.44
N ALA A 323 12.18 -4.21 10.15
CA ALA A 323 11.66 -3.95 11.50
C ALA A 323 10.13 -3.79 11.49
N ASN A 324 9.60 -2.98 10.56
CA ASN A 324 8.17 -2.71 10.51
C ASN A 324 7.36 -3.92 10.05
N TYR A 325 7.91 -4.73 9.14
CA TYR A 325 7.24 -5.91 8.61
C TYR A 325 7.24 -7.07 9.61
N LEU A 326 8.35 -7.31 10.30
CA LEU A 326 8.49 -8.44 11.23
C LEU A 326 7.90 -8.15 12.62
N ASN A 327 7.87 -6.89 13.07
CA ASN A 327 7.41 -6.55 14.43
C ASN A 327 6.02 -7.10 14.81
N PRO A 328 5.00 -7.09 13.92
CA PRO A 328 3.71 -7.73 14.20
C PRO A 328 3.77 -9.26 14.35
N VAL A 329 4.83 -9.91 13.87
CA VAL A 329 4.98 -11.37 13.80
C VAL A 329 5.89 -11.88 14.94
N THR A 330 7.01 -11.20 15.16
CA THR A 330 7.99 -11.46 16.23
C THR A 330 8.56 -10.12 16.72
N PRO A 331 8.82 -9.92 18.03
CA PRO A 331 9.27 -8.64 18.57
C PRO A 331 10.55 -8.14 17.88
N THR A 332 10.39 -7.27 16.89
CA THR A 332 11.48 -6.82 16.02
C THR A 332 11.61 -5.30 16.08
N PHE A 333 12.80 -4.78 16.37
CA PHE A 333 13.05 -3.35 16.49
C PHE A 333 14.22 -2.91 15.63
N HIS A 334 14.25 -1.62 15.31
CA HIS A 334 15.35 -1.05 14.57
C HIS A 334 16.52 -0.78 15.51
N LEU A 335 17.76 -0.93 15.05
CA LEU A 335 18.95 -0.71 15.87
C LEU A 335 19.02 0.71 16.45
N LEU A 336 18.50 1.71 15.74
CA LEU A 336 18.37 3.09 16.24
C LEU A 336 17.33 3.25 17.36
N ASP A 337 16.35 2.35 17.46
CA ASP A 337 15.44 2.35 18.61
C ASP A 337 16.24 2.04 19.87
N LEU A 338 17.09 1.00 19.80
CA LEU A 338 17.97 0.61 20.89
C LEU A 338 18.93 1.75 21.28
N PHE A 339 19.69 2.33 20.35
CA PHE A 339 20.72 3.31 20.75
C PHE A 339 20.19 4.59 21.38
N PHE A 340 18.93 4.94 21.14
CA PHE A 340 18.36 6.19 21.62
C PHE A 340 17.25 6.00 22.67
N GLU A 341 16.68 4.80 22.80
CA GLU A 341 15.65 4.38 23.75
C GLU A 341 15.84 2.90 24.13
N PRO A 342 16.96 2.54 24.79
CA PRO A 342 17.34 1.13 24.93
C PRO A 342 16.35 0.36 25.82
N GLU A 343 15.90 0.94 26.96
CA GLU A 343 14.94 0.28 27.87
C GLU A 343 13.59 0.03 27.20
N ALA A 344 13.06 1.04 26.50
CA ALA A 344 11.82 0.91 25.76
C ALA A 344 11.93 -0.12 24.64
N THR A 345 13.10 -0.26 24.02
CA THR A 345 13.32 -1.26 22.96
C THR A 345 13.30 -2.67 23.51
N ILE A 346 14.05 -2.96 24.56
CA ILE A 346 14.13 -4.29 25.15
C ILE A 346 12.81 -4.72 25.80
N THR A 347 12.05 -3.77 26.39
CA THR A 347 10.71 -4.05 26.94
C THR A 347 9.60 -4.07 25.89
N GLY A 348 9.93 -3.90 24.61
CA GLY A 348 8.98 -3.92 23.50
C GLY A 348 8.07 -2.68 23.39
N LYS A 349 8.39 -1.59 24.08
CA LYS A 349 7.65 -0.33 24.17
C LYS A 349 8.18 0.79 23.25
N ALA A 350 9.20 0.52 22.43
CA ALA A 350 9.76 1.52 21.53
C ALA A 350 8.70 2.12 20.59
N LYS A 351 8.70 3.44 20.48
CA LYS A 351 7.68 4.18 19.72
C LYS A 351 7.96 4.10 18.23
N VAL A 352 7.05 3.51 17.46
CA VAL A 352 7.10 3.45 16.00
C VAL A 352 5.83 4.04 15.41
N SER A 353 5.98 5.08 14.59
CA SER A 353 4.83 5.73 13.94
C SER A 353 4.28 4.88 12.79
N ARG A 354 2.95 4.90 12.63
CA ARG A 354 2.22 4.20 11.56
C ARG A 354 1.51 5.18 10.62
N SER A 355 1.17 4.72 9.42
CA SER A 355 0.36 5.51 8.47
C SER A 355 -1.00 5.88 9.11
N PRO A 356 -1.52 7.10 8.93
CA PRO A 356 -1.02 8.18 8.06
C PRO A 356 -0.01 9.13 8.72
N PHE A 357 0.27 9.00 10.03
CA PHE A 357 1.14 9.93 10.77
C PHE A 357 2.58 9.94 10.26
N THR A 358 3.04 8.87 9.61
CA THR A 358 4.36 8.81 8.96
C THR A 358 4.58 9.94 7.95
N TYR A 359 3.53 10.37 7.24
CA TYR A 359 3.64 11.50 6.30
C TYR A 359 3.77 12.83 7.04
N LEU A 360 3.00 13.04 8.10
CA LEU A 360 3.13 14.25 8.93
C LEU A 360 4.54 14.35 9.54
N ASN A 361 5.08 13.22 10.00
CA ASN A 361 6.43 13.15 10.55
C ASN A 361 7.50 13.54 9.53
N ARG A 362 7.38 13.09 8.27
CA ARG A 362 8.31 13.52 7.20
C ARG A 362 8.26 15.03 6.97
N LEU A 363 7.07 15.64 6.98
CA LEU A 363 6.94 17.10 6.86
C LEU A 363 7.57 17.82 8.04
N LYS A 364 7.32 17.35 9.27
CA LYS A 364 7.90 17.92 10.49
C LYS A 364 9.42 17.81 10.47
N LEU A 365 9.96 16.67 10.05
CA LEU A 365 11.40 16.44 9.95
C LEU A 365 12.06 17.37 8.92
N LYS A 366 11.45 17.52 7.74
CA LYS A 366 11.93 18.48 6.74
C LYS A 366 11.92 19.91 7.28
N ARG A 367 10.84 20.33 7.95
CA ARG A 367 10.76 21.65 8.61
C ARG A 367 11.82 21.82 9.69
N TYR A 368 12.11 20.77 10.46
CA TYR A 368 13.16 20.77 11.46
C TYR A 368 14.51 21.09 10.82
N PHE A 369 14.92 20.35 9.77
CA PHE A 369 16.20 20.60 9.11
C PHE A 369 16.28 21.94 8.40
N ARG A 370 15.17 22.46 7.86
CA ARG A 370 15.12 23.82 7.31
C ARG A 370 15.38 24.92 8.34
N LYS A 371 15.02 24.67 9.60
CA LYS A 371 15.14 25.63 10.68
C LYS A 371 16.49 25.55 11.40
N HIS A 372 17.06 24.34 11.51
CA HIS A 372 18.22 24.08 12.38
C HIS A 372 19.51 23.77 11.61
N LEU A 373 19.44 23.52 10.31
CA LEU A 373 20.62 23.48 9.47
C LEU A 373 20.80 24.85 8.83
N ASP A 374 22.03 25.33 8.75
CA ASP A 374 22.43 26.51 7.99
C ASP A 374 23.08 26.08 6.67
N PRO A 375 22.29 25.78 5.61
CA PRO A 375 22.83 25.28 4.36
C PRO A 375 23.37 26.41 3.49
N ALA A 376 24.61 26.26 2.99
CA ALA A 376 25.10 27.07 1.88
C ALA A 376 24.33 26.77 0.58
N ILE A 377 23.91 25.52 0.40
CA ILE A 377 23.09 25.09 -0.75
C ILE A 377 21.89 24.31 -0.23
N SER A 378 20.69 24.71 -0.65
CA SER A 378 19.47 23.94 -0.38
C SER A 378 18.61 23.75 -1.62
N ARG A 379 17.98 22.57 -1.74
CA ARG A 379 16.99 22.31 -2.80
C ARG A 379 15.93 21.29 -2.39
N GLU A 380 14.87 21.25 -3.18
CA GLU A 380 13.92 20.14 -3.24
C GLU A 380 14.06 19.43 -4.59
N ARG A 381 13.53 18.20 -4.71
CA ARG A 381 13.61 17.46 -5.97
C ARG A 381 12.72 18.09 -7.04
N PRO A 382 13.18 18.20 -8.31
CA PRO A 382 12.39 18.77 -9.40
C PRO A 382 11.06 18.02 -9.63
N LYS A 383 9.98 18.76 -9.90
CA LYS A 383 8.62 18.20 -10.04
C LYS A 383 8.42 17.36 -11.32
N ASN A 384 9.21 17.60 -12.37
CA ASN A 384 8.95 17.09 -13.72
C ASN A 384 9.73 15.83 -14.10
N LEU A 385 10.41 15.19 -13.15
CA LEU A 385 11.21 13.98 -13.43
C LEU A 385 10.37 12.71 -13.47
N ASP A 386 9.20 12.69 -12.81
CA ASP A 386 8.31 11.52 -12.83
C ASP A 386 7.50 11.48 -14.13
N THR A 387 8.00 10.73 -15.11
CA THR A 387 7.37 10.55 -16.43
C THR A 387 6.16 9.61 -16.41
N ARG A 388 5.85 8.95 -15.28
CA ARG A 388 4.72 8.03 -15.21
C ARG A 388 3.40 8.79 -15.33
N PRO A 389 2.44 8.30 -16.14
CA PRO A 389 1.18 8.98 -16.35
C PRO A 389 0.47 9.20 -15.01
N SER A 390 0.36 10.46 -14.63
CA SER A 390 -0.52 10.92 -13.57
C SER A 390 -1.95 10.62 -14.01
N LYS A 391 -2.48 9.44 -13.62
CA LYS A 391 -3.93 9.20 -13.74
C LYS A 391 -4.61 10.19 -12.81
N GLY A 392 -5.02 11.33 -13.37
CA GLY A 392 -5.64 12.45 -12.69
C GLY A 392 -6.86 11.99 -11.92
N SER A 393 -6.65 11.67 -10.63
CA SER A 393 -7.74 11.38 -9.70
C SER A 393 -8.00 12.56 -8.78
N LEU A 394 -7.01 13.42 -8.52
CA LEU A 394 -7.20 14.58 -7.65
C LEU A 394 -7.96 15.69 -8.38
N LEU A 395 -7.56 16.07 -9.59
CA LEU A 395 -8.29 17.05 -10.42
C LEU A 395 -9.70 16.60 -10.78
N LYS A 396 -9.92 15.31 -11.09
CA LYS A 396 -11.27 14.77 -11.30
C LYS A 396 -12.10 14.76 -10.02
N ARG A 397 -11.52 14.42 -8.86
CA ARG A 397 -12.24 14.47 -7.56
C ARG A 397 -12.54 15.89 -7.14
N ILE A 398 -11.60 16.83 -7.32
CA ILE A 398 -11.79 18.25 -7.06
C ILE A 398 -12.83 18.82 -8.03
N ALA A 399 -12.77 18.48 -9.32
CA ALA A 399 -13.79 18.90 -10.29
C ALA A 399 -15.18 18.34 -9.95
N ILE A 400 -15.29 17.08 -9.50
CA ILE A 400 -16.55 16.50 -9.03
C ILE A 400 -17.05 17.22 -7.77
N ILE A 401 -16.17 17.55 -6.82
CA ILE A 401 -16.53 18.30 -5.60
C ILE A 401 -16.97 19.73 -5.96
N ILE A 402 -16.25 20.41 -6.84
CA ILE A 402 -16.59 21.76 -7.33
C ILE A 402 -17.92 21.73 -8.10
N LEU A 403 -18.15 20.71 -8.92
CA LEU A 403 -19.40 20.54 -9.67
C LEU A 403 -20.58 20.22 -8.74
N LEU A 404 -20.36 19.45 -7.67
CA LEU A 404 -21.36 19.21 -6.61
C LEU A 404 -21.66 20.48 -5.81
N ILE A 405 -20.64 21.24 -5.41
CA ILE A 405 -20.81 22.52 -4.71
C ILE A 405 -21.50 23.53 -5.63
N GLY A 406 -21.10 23.60 -6.91
CA GLY A 406 -21.72 24.44 -7.93
C GLY A 406 -23.18 24.04 -8.21
N ALA A 407 -23.50 22.76 -8.22
CA ALA A 407 -24.88 22.27 -8.35
C ALA A 407 -25.73 22.64 -7.12
N ILE A 408 -25.18 22.58 -5.91
CA ILE A 408 -25.86 22.99 -4.67
C ILE A 408 -26.09 24.50 -4.65
N ILE A 409 -25.08 25.29 -5.04
CA ILE A 409 -25.18 26.76 -5.11
C ILE A 409 -26.14 27.17 -6.23
N GLY A 410 -26.07 26.53 -7.40
CA GLY A 410 -26.99 26.75 -8.52
C GLY A 410 -28.43 26.38 -8.16
N ALA A 411 -28.63 25.29 -7.43
CA ALA A 411 -29.95 24.90 -6.94
C ALA A 411 -30.54 25.93 -5.96
N ARG A 412 -29.71 26.51 -5.09
CA ARG A 412 -30.10 27.61 -4.19
C ARG A 412 -30.38 28.91 -4.94
N ALA A 413 -29.52 29.28 -5.89
CA ALA A 413 -29.67 30.50 -6.69
C ALA A 413 -30.89 30.45 -7.63
N ALA A 414 -31.25 29.26 -8.11
CA ALA A 414 -32.46 29.04 -8.91
C ALA A 414 -33.73 28.88 -8.06
N ASN A 415 -33.68 29.13 -6.74
CA ASN A 415 -34.82 29.01 -5.82
C ASN A 415 -35.55 27.65 -5.92
N LEU A 416 -34.84 26.55 -6.20
CA LEU A 416 -35.43 25.20 -6.22
C LEU A 416 -35.99 24.79 -4.84
N GLU A 417 -35.66 25.53 -3.79
CA GLU A 417 -36.31 25.45 -2.47
C GLU A 417 -37.82 25.74 -2.55
N GLN A 418 -38.30 26.58 -3.47
CA GLN A 418 -39.74 26.82 -3.71
C GLN A 418 -40.48 25.67 -4.41
N TYR A 419 -39.75 24.74 -5.04
CA TYR A 419 -40.33 23.50 -5.61
C TYR A 419 -40.22 22.31 -4.63
N LEU A 420 -39.43 22.45 -3.57
CA LEU A 420 -39.35 21.55 -2.43
C LEU A 420 -40.29 21.98 -1.29
N ASP A 421 -41.18 22.93 -1.57
CA ASP A 421 -42.18 23.43 -0.63
C ASP A 421 -43.25 22.36 -0.38
N GLN A 422 -43.43 21.98 0.89
CA GLN A 422 -44.22 20.82 1.31
C GLN A 422 -45.67 20.86 0.81
N ASP A 423 -46.23 22.06 0.71
CA ASP A 423 -47.63 22.27 0.33
C ASP A 423 -47.86 22.10 -1.18
N LYS A 424 -46.87 22.45 -2.02
CA LYS A 424 -46.95 22.24 -3.48
C LYS A 424 -46.73 20.78 -3.86
N LEU A 425 -45.82 20.07 -3.20
CA LEU A 425 -45.61 18.63 -3.42
C LEU A 425 -46.80 17.79 -2.96
N ARG A 426 -47.43 18.17 -1.83
CA ARG A 426 -48.71 17.58 -1.40
C ARG A 426 -49.84 17.92 -2.36
N GLN A 427 -50.00 19.18 -2.80
CA GLN A 427 -51.04 19.56 -3.76
C GLN A 427 -50.86 18.91 -5.14
N LEU A 428 -49.62 18.79 -5.65
CA LEU A 428 -49.35 18.12 -6.92
C LEU A 428 -49.72 16.64 -6.85
N ILE A 429 -49.36 15.95 -5.77
CA ILE A 429 -49.63 14.51 -5.58
C ILE A 429 -51.11 14.25 -5.23
N GLN A 430 -51.75 15.12 -4.44
CA GLN A 430 -53.19 15.08 -4.18
C GLN A 430 -54.00 15.41 -5.45
N GLY A 431 -53.48 16.26 -6.33
CA GLY A 431 -54.08 16.59 -7.63
C GLY A 431 -54.13 15.41 -8.62
N TYR A 432 -53.28 14.39 -8.43
CA TYR A 432 -53.33 13.12 -9.20
C TYR A 432 -54.19 12.04 -8.54
N GLY A 433 -54.82 12.31 -7.39
CA GLY A 433 -55.73 11.37 -6.71
C GLY A 433 -55.11 9.97 -6.49
N ALA A 434 -55.81 8.92 -6.91
CA ALA A 434 -55.37 7.53 -6.78
C ALA A 434 -54.10 7.16 -7.59
N LEU A 435 -53.65 8.00 -8.53
CA LEU A 435 -52.45 7.77 -9.34
C LEU A 435 -51.16 8.29 -8.70
N GLY A 436 -51.24 9.07 -7.61
CA GLY A 436 -50.08 9.66 -6.93
C GLY A 436 -48.98 8.65 -6.54
N PRO A 437 -49.30 7.49 -5.95
CA PRO A 437 -48.31 6.46 -5.63
C PRO A 437 -47.59 5.88 -6.86
N LEU A 438 -48.30 5.71 -7.99
CA LEU A 438 -47.71 5.16 -9.22
C LEU A 438 -46.72 6.14 -9.84
N VAL A 439 -47.06 7.44 -9.87
CA VAL A 439 -46.18 8.51 -10.35
C VAL A 439 -44.93 8.58 -9.46
N PHE A 440 -45.09 8.53 -8.14
CA PHE A 440 -43.98 8.52 -7.20
C PHE A 440 -43.03 7.33 -7.41
N MET A 441 -43.57 6.11 -7.55
CA MET A 441 -42.78 4.91 -7.81
C MET A 441 -42.05 4.98 -9.16
N GLY A 442 -42.66 5.57 -10.19
CA GLY A 442 -42.03 5.80 -11.49
C GLY A 442 -40.86 6.78 -11.41
N LEU A 443 -41.02 7.90 -10.71
CA LEU A 443 -39.95 8.87 -10.49
C LEU A 443 -38.79 8.27 -9.67
N TYR A 444 -39.11 7.49 -8.64
CA TYR A 444 -38.10 6.77 -7.87
C TYR A 444 -37.39 5.72 -8.76
N ALA A 445 -38.12 5.01 -9.63
CA ALA A 445 -37.51 4.01 -10.50
C ALA A 445 -36.49 4.60 -11.50
N ILE A 446 -36.67 5.84 -11.96
CA ILE A 446 -35.75 6.49 -12.90
C ILE A 446 -34.49 7.03 -12.20
N THR A 447 -34.59 7.33 -10.90
CA THR A 447 -33.54 7.97 -10.09
C THR A 447 -32.16 7.28 -10.19
N PRO A 448 -32.05 5.94 -10.04
CA PRO A 448 -30.75 5.27 -10.14
C PRO A 448 -30.15 5.32 -11.54
N CYS A 449 -30.98 5.41 -12.58
CA CYS A 449 -30.55 5.52 -13.97
C CYS A 449 -29.91 6.89 -14.25
N LEU A 450 -30.37 7.95 -13.55
CA LEU A 450 -29.85 9.32 -13.65
C LEU A 450 -28.72 9.62 -12.65
N PHE A 451 -28.24 8.61 -11.91
CA PHE A 451 -27.24 8.76 -10.85
C PHE A 451 -27.65 9.72 -9.71
N LEU A 452 -28.95 9.96 -9.55
CA LEU A 452 -29.49 10.78 -8.48
C LEU A 452 -29.56 10.01 -7.15
N PRO A 453 -29.41 10.67 -5.99
CA PRO A 453 -29.49 9.99 -4.68
C PRO A 453 -30.93 9.52 -4.39
N GLY A 454 -31.11 8.29 -3.91
CA GLY A 454 -32.42 7.73 -3.55
C GLY A 454 -32.96 8.14 -2.17
N LEU A 455 -32.09 8.60 -1.27
CA LEU A 455 -32.48 8.98 0.10
C LEU A 455 -33.55 10.10 0.16
N PRO A 456 -33.49 11.17 -0.66
CA PRO A 456 -34.56 12.17 -0.73
C PRO A 456 -35.92 11.58 -1.05
N PHE A 457 -35.99 10.60 -1.96
CA PHE A 457 -37.25 9.92 -2.31
C PHE A 457 -37.74 9.05 -1.17
N THR A 458 -36.87 8.31 -0.48
CA THR A 458 -37.27 7.53 0.71
C THR A 458 -37.80 8.43 1.83
N ILE A 459 -37.20 9.60 2.06
CA ILE A 459 -37.69 10.58 3.05
C ILE A 459 -39.03 11.17 2.61
N ALA A 460 -39.16 11.54 1.33
CA ALA A 460 -40.42 12.03 0.77
C ALA A 460 -41.54 10.99 0.91
N ALA A 461 -41.25 9.70 0.71
CA ALA A 461 -42.23 8.63 0.86
C ALA A 461 -42.84 8.57 2.27
N GLY A 462 -42.00 8.73 3.32
CA GLY A 462 -42.47 8.72 4.70
C GLY A 462 -43.27 9.97 5.08
N ILE A 463 -42.92 11.14 4.53
CA ILE A 463 -43.64 12.40 4.76
C ILE A 463 -44.99 12.43 4.01
N LEU A 464 -45.04 11.88 2.80
CA LEU A 464 -46.19 11.97 1.90
C LEU A 464 -47.21 10.85 2.12
N PHE A 465 -46.76 9.61 2.35
CA PHE A 465 -47.64 8.43 2.42
C PHE A 465 -47.66 7.78 3.81
N GLY A 466 -46.94 8.34 4.78
CA GLY A 466 -46.89 7.83 6.14
C GLY A 466 -46.06 6.54 6.28
N PRO A 467 -46.02 5.95 7.49
CA PRO A 467 -45.06 4.90 7.84
C PRO A 467 -45.30 3.57 7.13
N PHE A 468 -46.55 3.19 6.88
CA PHE A 468 -46.88 1.91 6.23
C PHE A 468 -46.81 2.01 4.71
N TRP A 469 -47.62 2.89 4.11
CA TRP A 469 -47.67 3.05 2.65
C TRP A 469 -46.40 3.69 2.09
N GLY A 470 -45.71 4.53 2.85
CA GLY A 470 -44.37 5.01 2.49
C GLY A 470 -43.38 3.87 2.28
N VAL A 471 -43.37 2.86 3.18
CA VAL A 471 -42.47 1.69 3.04
C VAL A 471 -42.81 0.90 1.79
N VAL A 472 -44.10 0.63 1.56
CA VAL A 472 -44.59 -0.12 0.39
C VAL A 472 -44.17 0.58 -0.91
N TYR A 473 -44.44 1.88 -1.06
CA TYR A 473 -44.13 2.59 -2.29
C TYR A 473 -42.63 2.84 -2.46
N ALA A 474 -41.89 3.12 -1.39
CA ALA A 474 -40.45 3.33 -1.46
C ALA A 474 -39.70 2.05 -1.82
N ILE A 475 -40.04 0.90 -1.24
CA ILE A 475 -39.35 -0.36 -1.53
C ILE A 475 -39.65 -0.85 -2.94
N CYS A 476 -40.89 -0.68 -3.41
CA CYS A 476 -41.28 -0.99 -4.79
C CYS A 476 -40.55 -0.08 -5.78
N GLY A 477 -40.56 1.24 -5.57
CA GLY A 477 -39.85 2.21 -6.41
C GLY A 477 -38.34 1.99 -6.43
N ALA A 478 -37.72 1.78 -5.27
CA ALA A 478 -36.28 1.50 -5.16
C ALA A 478 -35.90 0.17 -5.84
N THR A 479 -36.71 -0.88 -5.69
CA THR A 479 -36.45 -2.18 -6.32
C THR A 479 -36.63 -2.11 -7.84
N MET A 480 -37.66 -1.41 -8.32
CA MET A 480 -37.85 -1.13 -9.74
C MET A 480 -36.67 -0.36 -10.33
N GLY A 481 -36.21 0.70 -9.66
CA GLY A 481 -35.09 1.49 -10.15
C GLY A 481 -33.75 0.75 -10.10
N ALA A 482 -33.51 -0.02 -9.04
CA ALA A 482 -32.36 -0.92 -8.96
C ALA A 482 -32.36 -1.93 -10.11
N THR A 483 -33.54 -2.44 -10.48
CA THR A 483 -33.73 -3.40 -11.57
C THR A 483 -33.51 -2.76 -12.94
N LEU A 484 -34.04 -1.56 -13.17
CA LEU A 484 -33.80 -0.81 -14.43
C LEU A 484 -32.32 -0.51 -14.63
N ALA A 485 -31.63 0.02 -13.61
CA ALA A 485 -30.19 0.30 -13.70
C ALA A 485 -29.36 -0.99 -13.92
N PHE A 486 -29.78 -2.11 -13.33
CA PHE A 486 -29.17 -3.41 -13.54
C PHE A 486 -29.36 -3.91 -14.98
N LEU A 487 -30.57 -3.81 -15.54
CA LEU A 487 -30.87 -4.20 -16.92
C LEU A 487 -30.14 -3.30 -17.93
N LEU A 488 -30.07 -1.99 -17.68
CA LEU A 488 -29.28 -1.07 -18.48
C LEU A 488 -27.79 -1.43 -18.44
N GLY A 489 -27.23 -1.71 -17.26
CA GLY A 489 -25.86 -2.20 -17.16
C GLY A 489 -25.63 -3.50 -17.93
N ARG A 490 -26.60 -4.42 -17.90
CA ARG A 490 -26.54 -5.73 -18.55
C ARG A 490 -26.61 -5.69 -20.07
N TYR A 491 -27.49 -4.86 -20.62
CA TYR A 491 -27.76 -4.84 -22.06
C TYR A 491 -27.03 -3.70 -22.79
N ALA A 492 -26.75 -2.57 -22.13
CA ALA A 492 -26.04 -1.45 -22.75
C ALA A 492 -24.53 -1.41 -22.41
N GLY A 493 -24.09 -2.01 -21.29
CA GLY A 493 -22.71 -1.90 -20.80
C GLY A 493 -21.84 -3.15 -20.98
N ARG A 494 -22.42 -4.32 -21.23
CA ARG A 494 -21.72 -5.61 -21.15
C ARG A 494 -20.67 -5.82 -22.25
N ASP A 495 -20.94 -5.34 -23.47
CA ASP A 495 -20.02 -5.51 -24.61
C ASP A 495 -18.80 -4.58 -24.50
N TRP A 496 -19.01 -3.34 -24.05
CA TRP A 496 -17.94 -2.37 -23.77
C TRP A 496 -17.01 -2.85 -22.64
N VAL A 497 -17.57 -3.49 -21.61
CA VAL A 497 -16.81 -4.02 -20.47
C VAL A 497 -16.06 -5.31 -20.81
N LYS A 498 -16.68 -6.25 -21.55
CA LYS A 498 -16.01 -7.50 -21.99
C LYS A 498 -14.74 -7.24 -22.81
N GLN A 499 -14.74 -6.18 -23.63
CA GLN A 499 -13.56 -5.78 -24.41
C GLN A 499 -12.43 -5.18 -23.56
N LYS A 500 -12.73 -4.66 -22.36
CA LYS A 500 -11.77 -3.92 -21.52
C LYS A 500 -11.33 -4.68 -20.26
N LEU A 501 -12.07 -5.70 -19.85
CA LEU A 501 -11.87 -6.49 -18.63
C LEU A 501 -11.92 -8.00 -18.94
N SER A 502 -10.89 -8.50 -19.62
CA SER A 502 -10.79 -9.90 -20.09
C SER A 502 -9.84 -10.78 -19.26
N GLY A 503 -9.42 -10.32 -18.08
CA GLY A 503 -8.42 -11.01 -17.25
C GLY A 503 -8.96 -12.23 -16.48
N PRO A 504 -8.11 -13.20 -16.11
CA PRO A 504 -8.49 -14.44 -15.42
C PRO A 504 -9.14 -14.19 -14.05
N ARG A 505 -8.78 -13.10 -13.36
CA ARG A 505 -9.38 -12.68 -12.08
C ARG A 505 -10.81 -12.15 -12.25
N TRP A 506 -11.13 -11.53 -13.38
CA TRP A 506 -12.50 -11.14 -13.69
C TRP A 506 -13.35 -12.37 -14.00
N LYS A 507 -12.82 -13.34 -14.75
CA LYS A 507 -13.50 -14.63 -14.97
C LYS A 507 -13.76 -15.39 -13.66
N GLN A 508 -12.78 -15.46 -12.75
CA GLN A 508 -12.97 -16.07 -11.44
C GLN A 508 -13.98 -15.29 -10.57
N LEU A 509 -13.91 -13.96 -10.57
CA LEU A 509 -14.87 -13.13 -9.83
C LEU A 509 -16.29 -13.26 -10.40
N ASP A 510 -16.44 -13.30 -11.72
CA ASP A 510 -17.72 -13.49 -12.40
C ASP A 510 -18.28 -14.89 -12.11
N GLN A 511 -17.44 -15.93 -12.13
CA GLN A 511 -17.82 -17.31 -11.77
C GLN A 511 -18.21 -17.47 -10.30
N GLU A 512 -17.50 -16.82 -9.37
CA GLU A 512 -17.84 -16.83 -7.93
C GLU A 512 -19.13 -16.03 -7.64
N VAL A 513 -19.30 -14.89 -8.31
CA VAL A 513 -20.51 -14.07 -8.23
C VAL A 513 -21.70 -14.79 -8.91
N GLU A 514 -21.47 -15.62 -9.91
CA GLU A 514 -22.50 -16.45 -10.53
C GLU A 514 -22.97 -17.57 -9.57
N LYS A 515 -22.05 -18.23 -8.87
CA LYS A 515 -22.37 -19.29 -7.89
C LYS A 515 -23.05 -18.78 -6.61
N HIS A 516 -22.71 -17.57 -6.15
CA HIS A 516 -23.21 -17.02 -4.87
C HIS A 516 -23.89 -15.64 -5.00
N GLY A 517 -24.38 -15.29 -6.19
CA GLY A 517 -24.84 -13.93 -6.52
C GLY A 517 -25.86 -13.30 -5.56
N TRP A 518 -26.83 -14.08 -5.07
CA TRP A 518 -27.82 -13.56 -4.11
C TRP A 518 -27.20 -13.17 -2.77
N LYS A 519 -26.19 -13.91 -2.29
CA LYS A 519 -25.49 -13.63 -1.02
C LYS A 519 -24.66 -12.34 -1.12
N VAL A 520 -24.02 -12.13 -2.27
CA VAL A 520 -23.23 -10.93 -2.54
C VAL A 520 -24.14 -9.70 -2.60
N VAL A 521 -25.26 -9.79 -3.32
CA VAL A 521 -26.26 -8.71 -3.36
C VAL A 521 -26.80 -8.44 -1.97
N ALA A 522 -27.24 -9.46 -1.23
CA ALA A 522 -27.73 -9.34 0.14
C ALA A 522 -26.75 -8.61 1.07
N PHE A 523 -25.48 -9.04 1.06
CA PHE A 523 -24.44 -8.45 1.90
C PHE A 523 -24.19 -6.98 1.58
N THR A 524 -24.12 -6.63 0.29
CA THR A 524 -23.89 -5.24 -0.13
C THR A 524 -25.09 -4.31 0.10
N ARG A 525 -26.31 -4.85 0.19
CA ARG A 525 -27.51 -4.08 0.58
C ARG A 525 -27.59 -3.81 2.08
N LEU A 526 -27.15 -4.77 2.90
CA LEU A 526 -27.07 -4.60 4.35
C LEU A 526 -25.92 -3.69 4.78
N ILE A 527 -24.80 -3.70 4.04
CA ILE A 527 -23.60 -2.93 4.36
C ILE A 527 -23.28 -1.97 3.20
N PRO A 528 -23.71 -0.69 3.27
CA PRO A 528 -23.57 0.26 2.18
C PRO A 528 -22.13 0.82 2.09
N LEU A 529 -21.17 -0.05 1.76
CA LEU A 529 -19.76 0.33 1.54
C LEU A 529 -19.55 1.08 0.22
N PHE A 530 -20.50 0.96 -0.70
CA PHE A 530 -20.41 1.50 -2.06
C PHE A 530 -21.64 2.34 -2.41
N PRO A 531 -21.52 3.35 -3.29
CA PRO A 531 -22.66 4.14 -3.74
C PRO A 531 -23.75 3.28 -4.40
N TYR A 532 -24.99 3.47 -3.96
CA TYR A 532 -26.17 2.70 -4.41
C TYR A 532 -26.31 2.61 -5.93
N ASN A 533 -26.16 3.75 -6.62
CA ASN A 533 -26.32 3.83 -8.08
C ASN A 533 -25.26 3.01 -8.81
N LEU A 534 -23.99 3.17 -8.43
CA LEU A 534 -22.87 2.47 -9.04
C LEU A 534 -22.98 0.95 -8.85
N LEU A 535 -23.45 0.53 -7.68
CA LEU A 535 -23.62 -0.86 -7.33
C LEU A 535 -24.66 -1.56 -8.22
N ASN A 536 -25.76 -0.87 -8.56
CA ASN A 536 -26.83 -1.42 -9.40
C ASN A 536 -26.32 -1.72 -10.82
N PHE A 537 -25.57 -0.79 -11.43
CA PHE A 537 -24.94 -1.00 -12.73
C PHE A 537 -23.85 -2.07 -12.67
N ALA A 538 -23.04 -2.08 -11.61
CA ALA A 538 -21.98 -3.06 -11.43
C ALA A 538 -22.53 -4.50 -11.38
N PHE A 539 -23.64 -4.74 -10.68
CA PHE A 539 -24.30 -6.05 -10.69
C PHE A 539 -24.91 -6.41 -12.05
N GLY A 540 -25.33 -5.44 -12.85
CA GLY A 540 -25.80 -5.68 -14.22
C GLY A 540 -24.70 -6.27 -15.12
N LEU A 541 -23.45 -5.89 -14.85
CA LEU A 541 -22.25 -6.33 -15.58
C LEU A 541 -21.74 -7.72 -15.15
N THR A 542 -22.26 -8.29 -14.06
CA THR A 542 -21.87 -9.63 -13.57
C THR A 542 -22.89 -10.71 -13.95
N GLY A 543 -22.53 -11.97 -13.74
CA GLY A 543 -23.37 -13.16 -13.95
C GLY A 543 -24.56 -13.35 -12.99
N VAL A 544 -24.93 -12.37 -12.16
CA VAL A 544 -26.03 -12.53 -11.20
C VAL A 544 -27.37 -12.72 -11.92
N LYS A 545 -28.13 -13.75 -11.57
CA LYS A 545 -29.49 -13.97 -12.10
C LYS A 545 -30.42 -12.81 -11.69
N LEU A 546 -31.23 -12.33 -12.63
CA LEU A 546 -32.14 -11.18 -12.40
C LEU A 546 -33.05 -11.41 -11.17
N LEU A 547 -33.62 -12.61 -11.03
CA LEU A 547 -34.49 -12.96 -9.91
C LEU A 547 -33.75 -12.89 -8.56
N HIS A 548 -32.51 -13.38 -8.49
CA HIS A 548 -31.69 -13.28 -7.28
C HIS A 548 -31.42 -11.83 -6.89
N TYR A 549 -31.19 -10.97 -7.89
CA TYR A 549 -30.95 -9.55 -7.66
C TYR A 549 -32.20 -8.82 -7.17
N ILE A 550 -33.37 -9.08 -7.76
CA ILE A 550 -34.66 -8.48 -7.37
C ILE A 550 -35.03 -8.89 -5.95
N VAL A 551 -35.06 -10.20 -5.67
CA VAL A 551 -35.48 -10.75 -4.36
C VAL A 551 -34.52 -10.31 -3.26
N ALA A 552 -33.20 -10.40 -3.49
CA ALA A 552 -32.23 -9.95 -2.51
C ALA A 552 -32.30 -8.43 -2.29
N SER A 553 -32.47 -7.63 -3.35
CA SER A 553 -32.60 -6.18 -3.17
C SER A 553 -33.86 -5.83 -2.38
N PHE A 554 -35.02 -6.43 -2.70
CA PHE A 554 -36.27 -6.19 -1.99
C PHE A 554 -36.16 -6.53 -0.49
N ILE A 555 -35.67 -7.73 -0.16
CA ILE A 555 -35.60 -8.21 1.23
C ILE A 555 -34.56 -7.43 2.04
N PHE A 556 -33.35 -7.24 1.50
CA PHE A 556 -32.23 -6.71 2.28
C PHE A 556 -32.16 -5.18 2.31
N MET A 557 -32.93 -4.47 1.47
CA MET A 557 -33.13 -3.02 1.60
C MET A 557 -34.27 -2.67 2.56
N LEU A 558 -35.19 -3.60 2.84
CA LEU A 558 -36.39 -3.37 3.64
C LEU A 558 -36.11 -2.86 5.07
N PRO A 559 -35.16 -3.41 5.85
CA PRO A 559 -34.91 -2.94 7.22
C PRO A 559 -34.46 -1.49 7.27
N ALA A 560 -33.55 -1.09 6.36
CA ALA A 560 -33.11 0.29 6.25
C ALA A 560 -34.24 1.20 5.77
N CYS A 561 -35.03 0.77 4.79
CA CYS A 561 -36.19 1.49 4.28
C CYS A 561 -37.20 1.81 5.39
N ILE A 562 -37.57 0.80 6.20
CA ILE A 562 -38.46 0.95 7.36
C ILE A 562 -37.89 1.95 8.36
N ALA A 563 -36.61 1.82 8.73
CA ALA A 563 -35.97 2.69 9.70
C ALA A 563 -36.00 4.17 9.26
N TYR A 564 -35.62 4.45 8.01
CA TYR A 564 -35.64 5.82 7.47
C TYR A 564 -37.05 6.37 7.33
N ILE A 565 -38.03 5.54 6.96
CA ILE A 565 -39.41 5.98 6.76
C ILE A 565 -40.09 6.28 8.09
N LEU A 566 -39.94 5.43 9.11
CA LEU A 566 -40.45 5.68 10.46
C LEU A 566 -39.88 6.97 11.07
N LEU A 567 -38.58 7.22 10.83
CA LEU A 567 -37.93 8.45 11.25
C LEU A 567 -38.49 9.68 10.50
N SER A 568 -38.62 9.59 9.17
CA SER A 568 -39.07 10.70 8.33
C SER A 568 -40.55 11.04 8.47
N SER A 569 -41.42 10.04 8.67
CA SER A 569 -42.86 10.25 8.86
C SER A 569 -43.17 11.03 10.15
N SER A 570 -42.29 10.91 11.15
CA SER A 570 -42.43 11.54 12.47
C SER A 570 -41.55 12.79 12.64
N LEU A 571 -40.75 13.12 11.61
CA LEU A 571 -39.77 14.20 11.66
C LEU A 571 -40.40 15.58 11.89
N LEU A 572 -41.58 15.80 11.29
CA LEU A 572 -42.28 17.09 11.39
C LEU A 572 -42.90 17.32 12.77
N GLU A 573 -43.31 16.26 13.47
CA GLU A 573 -43.82 16.35 14.84
C GLU A 573 -42.67 16.61 15.82
N ALA A 574 -41.52 15.96 15.60
CA ALA A 574 -40.31 16.17 16.40
C ALA A 574 -39.76 17.60 16.27
N LEU A 575 -39.76 18.19 15.06
CA LEU A 575 -39.38 19.59 14.83
C LEU A 575 -40.33 20.60 15.49
N LYS A 576 -41.60 20.20 15.71
CA LYS A 576 -42.60 20.97 16.46
C LYS A 576 -42.56 20.69 17.98
N GLY A 577 -41.52 20.00 18.46
CA GLY A 577 -41.28 19.75 19.89
C GLY A 577 -42.02 18.55 20.48
N ARG A 578 -42.73 17.74 19.68
CA ARG A 578 -43.42 16.53 20.13
C ARG A 578 -42.67 15.28 19.67
N ILE A 579 -41.97 14.63 20.59
CA ILE A 579 -41.23 13.41 20.29
C ILE A 579 -42.20 12.22 20.38
N SER A 580 -42.59 11.67 19.23
CA SER A 580 -43.45 10.49 19.18
C SER A 580 -42.63 9.20 19.43
N PRO A 581 -43.23 8.13 20.01
CA PRO A 581 -42.56 6.84 20.15
C PRO A 581 -42.05 6.27 18.81
N ALA A 582 -42.76 6.53 17.71
CA ALA A 582 -42.36 6.14 16.36
C ALA A 582 -41.07 6.83 15.89
N PHE A 583 -40.85 8.10 16.28
CA PHE A 583 -39.61 8.82 16.01
C PHE A 583 -38.42 8.19 16.76
N ILE A 584 -38.60 7.85 18.04
CA ILE A 584 -37.54 7.20 18.86
C ILE A 584 -37.20 5.82 18.29
N VAL A 585 -38.22 5.02 17.94
CA VAL A 585 -38.03 3.69 17.33
C VAL A 585 -37.33 3.81 15.98
N GLY A 586 -37.73 4.77 15.14
CA GLY A 586 -37.07 5.05 13.86
C GLY A 586 -35.60 5.47 14.03
N LEU A 587 -35.32 6.35 14.99
CA LEU A 587 -33.96 6.81 15.29
C LEU A 587 -33.06 5.67 15.80
N LEU A 588 -33.55 4.86 16.73
CA LEU A 588 -32.84 3.68 17.24
C LEU A 588 -32.60 2.65 16.13
N ALA A 589 -33.57 2.42 15.25
CA ALA A 589 -33.43 1.52 14.12
C ALA A 589 -32.37 2.01 13.12
N VAL A 590 -32.33 3.32 12.81
CA VAL A 590 -31.29 3.91 11.94
C VAL A 590 -29.91 3.80 12.57
N ILE A 591 -29.77 4.08 13.88
CA ILE A 591 -28.51 3.93 14.61
C ILE A 591 -28.04 2.48 14.59
N MET A 592 -28.94 1.53 14.85
CA MET A 592 -28.65 0.09 14.84
C MET A 592 -28.16 -0.37 13.46
N VAL A 593 -28.91 -0.05 12.39
CA VAL A 593 -28.55 -0.41 11.00
C VAL A 593 -27.23 0.23 10.57
N SER A 594 -27.02 1.51 10.92
CA SER A 594 -25.78 2.23 10.62
C SER A 594 -24.56 1.73 11.40
N SER A 595 -24.78 1.03 12.51
CA SER A 595 -23.72 0.45 13.35
C SER A 595 -23.30 -0.96 12.91
N ILE A 596 -24.10 -1.66 12.10
CA ILE A 596 -23.79 -3.00 11.55
C ILE A 596 -22.40 -3.06 10.87
N PRO A 597 -22.02 -2.09 10.00
CA PRO A 597 -20.70 -2.07 9.38
C PRO A 597 -19.55 -1.95 10.40
N PHE A 598 -19.75 -1.18 11.48
CA PHE A 598 -18.74 -0.97 12.53
C PHE A 598 -18.50 -2.25 13.33
N PHE A 599 -19.57 -2.92 13.78
CA PHE A 599 -19.48 -4.17 14.52
C PHE A 599 -18.98 -5.33 13.66
N TYR A 600 -19.41 -5.43 12.40
CA TYR A 600 -18.90 -6.43 11.46
C TYR A 600 -17.40 -6.26 11.19
N ASN A 601 -16.93 -5.02 10.94
CA ASN A 601 -15.51 -4.74 10.77
C ASN A 601 -14.69 -5.06 12.02
N ARG A 602 -15.25 -4.88 13.22
CA ARG A 602 -14.61 -5.23 14.49
C ARG A 602 -14.58 -6.75 14.70
N TYR A 603 -15.66 -7.47 14.36
CA TYR A 603 -15.73 -8.92 14.45
C TYR A 603 -14.80 -9.61 13.44
N LYS A 604 -14.79 -9.15 12.18
CA LYS A 604 -13.86 -9.63 11.15
C LYS A 604 -12.40 -9.43 11.56
N LYS A 605 -12.04 -8.24 12.05
CA LYS A 605 -10.71 -7.99 12.65
C LYS A 605 -10.37 -8.94 13.81
N LYS A 606 -11.37 -9.43 14.56
CA LYS A 606 -11.17 -10.35 15.68
C LYS A 606 -11.03 -11.81 15.23
N LYS A 607 -11.67 -12.19 14.13
CA LYS A 607 -11.56 -13.52 13.49
C LYS A 607 -10.29 -13.65 12.66
N ASP A 608 -9.92 -12.60 11.92
CA ASP A 608 -8.64 -12.49 11.20
C ASP A 608 -7.43 -12.40 12.17
N ASN A 609 -7.66 -12.13 13.46
CA ASN A 609 -6.65 -12.19 14.53
C ASN A 609 -6.64 -13.55 15.29
N LYS A 610 -7.55 -14.47 14.98
CA LYS A 610 -7.65 -15.80 15.60
C LYS A 610 -7.39 -16.96 14.63
N SER A 611 -7.24 -16.65 13.34
CA SER A 611 -6.73 -17.55 12.29
C SER A 611 -5.35 -17.07 11.88
#